data_AF-A0A7S2YVR6-F1
#
_entry.id   AF-A0A7S2YVR6-F1
#
_cell.length_a   1.000
_cell.length_b   1.000
_cell.length_c   1.000
_cell.angle_alpha   90.00
_cell.angle_beta   90.00
_cell.angle_gamma   90.00
#
_symmetry.space_group_name_H-M   'P 1'
#
loop_
_entity.id
_entity.type
_entity.pdbx_description
1 polymer ?
#
loop_
_entity_poly.entity_id
_entity_poly.type
_entity_poly.pdbx_seq_one_letter_code
_entity_poly.pdbx_strand_id
1 'polypeptide(L)'
;DGGGGGGGERSNDDGLGLDDEEEATSATAIRKRYERERRQRERDALEASGQGRAARGMEGAADAAAKTDFRGLISSCFEPHMGGYVAAEERELCEAVARLVAGEKWHREENSDNSVLTSATQLFLQMKRSLKRCSRMTRGNALFQLHVSFKKVLRRYAEAIWNAAAPKGADAAVASDGAAAAMVAAATTGALSPATTWKVKVEDDMLARVCLVVETADYVASTLYGLAEAVRGFVDEEMAGGVEFEDVEECFVDLKARGATLLVLAVETRLDDALTALGAVSWDQYHEIGDESAYVGEVAAVLRSALPLISSILGEANESYIVDKLFGSFTARWRWAVARCRRVSEAGLQQLLLDTQVVRSNLLSCVTSGASGGKRLVEKEMGRAEAMLKAAAAPAEALEMLLPDATSVERLRVTEMRGGGSGGDGGGSGGGVLRRMAEARAGAAASMAERMKQARAAMTSSSSGGVSGAGKEK
;
A
#
# COMPACT_ATOMS: atom_id res chain seq x y z
N ASP A 1 18.83 23.35 61.07
CA ASP A 1 17.72 24.22 60.63
C ASP A 1 17.53 24.09 59.13
N GLY A 2 16.42 23.65 58.57
CA GLY A 2 15.08 23.41 59.11
C GLY A 2 14.06 23.81 58.04
N GLY A 3 13.26 22.83 57.56
CA GLY A 3 12.00 23.01 56.79
C GLY A 3 12.14 23.50 55.34
N GLY A 4 11.35 23.08 54.36
CA GLY A 4 10.16 22.22 54.32
C GLY A 4 9.29 22.57 53.09
N GLY A 5 8.77 21.55 52.39
CA GLY A 5 7.67 21.61 51.40
C GLY A 5 8.05 22.06 49.98
N GLY A 6 7.60 21.47 48.87
CA GLY A 6 6.64 20.39 48.62
C GLY A 6 6.14 20.49 47.16
N GLY A 7 5.96 19.33 46.50
CA GLY A 7 5.30 19.16 45.19
C GLY A 7 6.23 19.31 43.98
N GLY A 8 6.32 18.41 43.01
CA GLY A 8 5.52 17.23 42.69
C GLY A 8 5.73 16.93 41.21
N GLU A 9 6.77 16.19 40.86
CA GLU A 9 7.02 15.69 39.51
C GLU A 9 6.56 14.24 39.42
N ARG A 10 5.55 13.99 38.59
CA ARG A 10 5.20 12.65 38.10
C ARG A 10 5.76 12.53 36.69
N SER A 11 6.86 11.84 36.56
CA SER A 11 7.37 11.28 35.30
C SER A 11 7.12 9.77 35.28
N ASN A 12 6.59 9.35 34.13
CA ASN A 12 6.28 7.99 33.69
C ASN A 12 7.33 6.94 34.11
N ASP A 13 6.86 5.71 34.39
CA ASP A 13 7.31 4.49 33.70
C ASP A 13 6.47 3.30 34.22
N ASP A 14 5.52 2.80 33.43
CA ASP A 14 4.85 1.52 33.68
C ASP A 14 5.25 0.57 32.54
N GLY A 15 6.26 -0.25 32.82
CA GLY A 15 6.81 -1.25 31.92
C GLY A 15 7.34 -2.47 32.67
N LEU A 16 6.42 -3.41 32.94
CA LEU A 16 6.61 -4.87 32.92
C LEU A 16 7.60 -5.57 33.87
N GLY A 17 7.05 -6.45 34.73
CA GLY A 17 7.52 -7.85 34.81
C GLY A 17 8.14 -8.32 36.14
N LEU A 18 7.39 -9.23 36.80
CA LEU A 18 7.82 -10.43 37.55
C LEU A 18 8.77 -10.28 38.75
N ASP A 19 8.32 -10.73 39.93
CA ASP A 19 8.96 -11.82 40.69
C ASP A 19 8.09 -12.20 41.91
N ASP A 20 7.67 -13.47 41.94
CA ASP A 20 7.14 -14.19 43.09
C ASP A 20 8.32 -14.76 43.91
N GLU A 21 8.07 -14.98 45.21
CA GLU A 21 8.91 -15.74 46.17
C GLU A 21 10.07 -15.02 46.87
N GLU A 22 9.74 -14.20 47.88
CA GLU A 22 10.43 -14.20 49.20
C GLU A 22 9.71 -13.24 50.16
N GLU A 23 9.02 -13.75 51.20
CA GLU A 23 8.87 -13.06 52.50
C GLU A 23 8.03 -13.91 53.50
N ALA A 24 8.43 -15.17 53.73
CA ALA A 24 7.87 -15.98 54.82
C ALA A 24 8.41 -15.59 56.22
N THR A 25 9.20 -14.52 56.35
CA THR A 25 9.85 -14.10 57.60
C THR A 25 9.70 -12.61 57.93
N SER A 26 8.89 -11.87 57.17
CA SER A 26 8.74 -10.42 57.36
C SER A 26 7.84 -10.06 58.55
N ALA A 27 8.22 -9.00 59.28
CA ALA A 27 7.49 -8.50 60.46
C ALA A 27 6.03 -8.09 60.15
N THR A 28 5.72 -7.81 58.88
CA THR A 28 4.37 -7.57 58.34
C THR A 28 3.53 -8.85 58.28
N ALA A 29 4.11 -9.99 57.93
CA ALA A 29 3.41 -11.28 57.88
C ALA A 29 3.00 -11.76 59.28
N ILE A 30 3.86 -11.53 60.29
CA ILE A 30 3.57 -11.87 61.70
C ILE A 30 2.43 -10.99 62.25
N ARG A 31 2.42 -9.68 61.95
CA ARG A 31 1.33 -8.76 62.34
C ARG A 31 -0.01 -9.15 61.71
N LYS A 32 -0.01 -9.48 60.42
CA LYS A 32 -1.22 -9.93 59.69
C LYS A 32 -1.79 -11.23 60.25
N ARG A 33 -0.92 -12.14 60.73
CA ARG A 33 -1.34 -13.40 61.37
C ARG A 33 -1.98 -13.15 62.73
N TYR A 34 -1.38 -12.32 63.58
CA TYR A 34 -1.95 -11.97 64.89
C TYR A 34 -3.27 -11.20 64.77
N GLU A 35 -3.42 -10.32 63.78
CA GLU A 35 -4.68 -9.62 63.51
C GLU A 35 -5.78 -10.56 63.01
N ARG A 36 -5.45 -11.54 62.16
CA ARG A 36 -6.40 -12.57 61.73
C ARG A 36 -6.82 -13.46 62.89
N GLU A 37 -5.89 -13.88 63.73
CA GLU A 37 -6.18 -14.77 64.86
C GLU A 37 -7.01 -14.05 65.94
N ARG A 38 -6.76 -12.76 66.19
CA ARG A 38 -7.59 -11.93 67.06
C ARG A 38 -9.01 -11.75 66.51
N ARG A 39 -9.15 -11.48 65.20
CA ARG A 39 -10.46 -11.39 64.54
C ARG A 39 -11.21 -12.73 64.51
N GLN A 40 -10.49 -13.85 64.44
CA GLN A 40 -11.08 -15.19 64.53
C GLN A 40 -11.64 -15.43 65.93
N ARG A 41 -10.84 -15.14 66.98
CA ARG A 41 -11.28 -15.29 68.38
C ARG A 41 -12.44 -14.34 68.74
N GLU A 42 -12.46 -13.12 68.18
CA GLU A 42 -13.59 -12.20 68.32
C GLU A 42 -14.86 -12.75 67.64
N ARG A 43 -14.75 -13.37 66.46
CA ARG A 43 -15.88 -14.03 65.77
C ARG A 43 -16.39 -15.26 66.50
N ASP A 44 -15.49 -16.12 66.99
CA ASP A 44 -15.84 -17.35 67.71
C ASP A 44 -16.49 -17.00 69.07
N ALA A 45 -16.07 -15.91 69.72
CA ALA A 45 -16.70 -15.38 70.94
C ALA A 45 -18.10 -14.79 70.69
N LEU A 46 -18.32 -14.19 69.53
CA LEU A 46 -19.63 -13.69 69.09
C LEU A 46 -20.59 -14.85 68.73
N GLU A 47 -20.11 -15.92 68.10
CA GLU A 47 -20.91 -17.13 67.82
C GLU A 47 -21.29 -17.89 69.09
N ALA A 48 -20.41 -17.96 70.09
CA ALA A 48 -20.68 -18.59 71.39
C ALA A 48 -21.76 -17.87 72.23
N SER A 49 -22.05 -16.59 71.95
CA SER A 49 -23.01 -15.77 72.70
C SER A 49 -24.49 -16.02 72.37
N GLY A 50 -24.79 -16.91 71.42
CA GLY A 50 -26.17 -17.34 71.14
C GLY A 50 -27.10 -16.28 70.52
N GLN A 51 -26.57 -15.14 70.05
CA GLN A 51 -27.36 -14.09 69.38
C GLN A 51 -27.45 -14.25 67.84
N GLY A 52 -26.91 -15.33 67.26
CA GLY A 52 -26.80 -15.52 65.81
C GLY A 52 -28.06 -15.97 65.06
N ARG A 53 -29.20 -16.21 65.73
CA ARG A 53 -30.40 -16.75 65.06
C ARG A 53 -31.39 -15.69 64.55
N ALA A 54 -31.39 -14.49 65.14
CA ALA A 54 -32.23 -13.37 64.69
C ALA A 54 -31.55 -12.50 63.61
N ALA A 55 -30.22 -12.39 63.61
CA ALA A 55 -29.47 -11.62 62.62
C ALA A 55 -29.44 -12.28 61.23
N ARG A 56 -29.39 -13.63 61.15
CA ARG A 56 -29.38 -14.37 59.88
C ARG A 56 -30.60 -14.15 58.98
N GLY A 57 -31.76 -13.83 59.57
CA GLY A 57 -32.97 -13.50 58.80
C GLY A 57 -32.94 -12.12 58.15
N MET A 58 -32.16 -11.19 58.72
CA MET A 58 -32.06 -9.80 58.26
C MET A 58 -30.80 -9.59 57.40
N GLU A 59 -29.71 -10.30 57.67
CA GLU A 59 -28.56 -10.45 56.76
C GLU A 59 -28.95 -11.17 55.48
N GLY A 60 -29.81 -12.20 55.51
CA GLY A 60 -30.28 -12.86 54.27
C GLY A 60 -31.05 -11.91 53.33
N ALA A 61 -31.73 -10.89 53.87
CA ALA A 61 -32.41 -9.87 53.07
C ALA A 61 -31.48 -8.74 52.62
N ALA A 62 -30.50 -8.35 53.45
CA ALA A 62 -29.46 -7.37 53.08
C ALA A 62 -28.45 -7.95 52.07
N ASP A 63 -28.13 -9.24 52.17
CA ASP A 63 -27.25 -9.98 51.27
C ASP A 63 -28.00 -10.41 49.99
N ALA A 64 -29.33 -10.58 50.05
CA ALA A 64 -30.19 -10.66 48.86
C ALA A 64 -30.35 -9.31 48.15
N ALA A 65 -30.39 -8.18 48.88
CA ALA A 65 -30.37 -6.83 48.31
C ALA A 65 -28.96 -6.39 47.83
N ALA A 66 -27.89 -6.98 48.38
CA ALA A 66 -26.53 -6.85 47.84
C ALA A 66 -26.31 -7.73 46.60
N LYS A 67 -27.16 -8.76 46.38
CA LYS A 67 -27.25 -9.57 45.16
C LYS A 67 -28.19 -9.01 44.09
N THR A 68 -28.99 -7.99 44.39
CA THR A 68 -29.66 -7.25 43.32
C THR A 68 -28.66 -6.30 42.70
N ASP A 69 -28.03 -6.72 41.61
CA ASP A 69 -27.20 -5.85 40.79
C ASP A 69 -28.06 -4.71 40.24
N PHE A 70 -28.12 -3.59 40.97
CA PHE A 70 -28.77 -2.35 40.51
C PHE A 70 -28.11 -1.77 39.25
N ARG A 71 -26.91 -2.26 38.91
CA ARG A 71 -26.13 -1.84 37.76
C ARG A 71 -26.77 -2.39 36.49
N GLY A 72 -27.32 -1.50 35.67
CA GLY A 72 -27.92 -1.84 34.37
C GLY A 72 -29.44 -1.99 34.37
N LEU A 73 -30.12 -1.96 35.53
CA LEU A 73 -31.59 -2.04 35.60
C LEU A 73 -32.30 -0.87 34.92
N ILE A 74 -31.73 0.34 34.98
CA ILE A 74 -32.29 1.50 34.26
C ILE A 74 -32.01 1.33 32.76
N SER A 75 -30.80 0.90 32.38
CA SER A 75 -30.40 0.71 30.98
C SER A 75 -31.25 -0.34 30.26
N SER A 76 -31.58 -1.45 30.92
CA SER A 76 -32.41 -2.52 30.33
C SER A 76 -33.84 -2.08 30.02
N CYS A 77 -34.42 -1.18 30.82
CA CYS A 77 -35.74 -0.61 30.54
C CYS A 77 -35.77 0.25 29.26
N PHE A 78 -34.66 0.89 28.90
CA PHE A 78 -34.58 1.77 27.73
C PHE A 78 -34.06 1.07 26.48
N GLU A 79 -33.48 -0.12 26.62
CA GLU A 79 -32.84 -0.87 25.54
C GLU A 79 -33.74 -1.13 24.32
N PRO A 80 -35.04 -1.49 24.47
CA PRO A 80 -35.95 -1.64 23.32
C PRO A 80 -36.16 -0.35 22.52
N HIS A 81 -35.92 0.81 23.12
CA HIS A 81 -36.09 2.13 22.50
C HIS A 81 -34.77 2.72 21.97
N MET A 82 -33.63 2.11 22.26
CA MET A 82 -32.31 2.60 21.85
C MET A 82 -32.04 2.48 20.34
N GLY A 83 -32.88 1.75 19.58
CA GLY A 83 -32.77 1.67 18.12
C GLY A 83 -32.84 3.04 17.44
N GLY A 84 -33.68 3.96 17.95
CA GLY A 84 -33.76 5.33 17.43
C GLY A 84 -32.47 6.13 17.66
N TYR A 85 -31.78 5.89 18.78
CA TYR A 85 -30.47 6.50 19.06
C TYR A 85 -29.40 5.96 18.10
N VAL A 86 -29.34 4.64 17.90
CA VAL A 86 -28.36 4.03 16.97
C VAL A 86 -28.57 4.55 15.55
N ALA A 87 -29.82 4.66 15.10
CA ALA A 87 -30.14 5.22 13.78
C ALA A 87 -29.77 6.72 13.67
N ALA A 88 -29.92 7.50 14.74
CA ALA A 88 -29.50 8.90 14.78
C ALA A 88 -27.97 9.04 14.72
N GLU A 89 -27.23 8.22 15.47
CA GLU A 89 -25.77 8.18 15.44
C GLU A 89 -25.25 7.70 14.07
N GLU A 90 -25.87 6.69 13.45
CA GLU A 90 -25.54 6.24 12.08
C GLU A 90 -25.71 7.40 11.08
N ARG A 91 -26.82 8.15 11.19
CA ARG A 91 -27.10 9.31 10.32
C ARG A 91 -26.07 10.42 10.53
N GLU A 92 -25.79 10.79 11.77
CA GLU A 92 -24.81 11.83 12.10
C GLU A 92 -23.42 11.48 11.56
N LEU A 93 -22.99 10.22 11.72
CA LEU A 93 -21.71 9.74 11.19
C LEU A 93 -21.68 9.71 9.67
N CYS A 94 -22.76 9.32 9.00
CA CYS A 94 -22.86 9.37 7.53
C CYS A 94 -22.80 10.82 7.00
N GLU A 95 -23.51 11.75 7.64
CA GLU A 95 -23.45 13.16 7.29
C GLU A 95 -22.05 13.74 7.56
N ALA A 96 -21.39 13.28 8.62
CA ALA A 96 -20.02 13.65 8.89
C ALA A 96 -19.06 13.13 7.81
N VAL A 97 -19.21 11.90 7.32
CA VAL A 97 -18.42 11.38 6.18
C VAL A 97 -18.54 12.32 4.97
N ALA A 98 -19.77 12.69 4.57
CA ALA A 98 -19.97 13.59 3.44
C ALA A 98 -19.31 14.96 3.65
N ARG A 99 -19.43 15.52 4.86
CA ARG A 99 -18.82 16.80 5.23
C ARG A 99 -17.30 16.75 5.26
N LEU A 100 -16.73 15.68 5.81
CA LEU A 100 -15.28 15.47 5.93
C LEU A 100 -14.64 15.30 4.56
N VAL A 101 -15.22 14.49 3.69
CA VAL A 101 -14.71 14.27 2.32
C VAL A 101 -14.83 15.54 1.47
N ALA A 102 -15.92 16.31 1.63
CA ALA A 102 -16.09 17.59 0.91
C ALA A 102 -15.15 18.69 1.39
N GLY A 103 -14.76 18.68 2.67
CA GLY A 103 -13.79 19.61 3.26
C GLY A 103 -12.33 19.18 3.10
N GLU A 104 -12.08 18.02 2.49
CA GLU A 104 -10.74 17.47 2.33
C GLU A 104 -9.96 18.27 1.28
N LYS A 105 -8.71 18.58 1.59
CA LYS A 105 -7.88 19.44 0.73
C LYS A 105 -7.08 18.65 -0.31
N TRP A 106 -7.02 17.33 -0.19
CA TRP A 106 -6.42 16.44 -1.19
C TRP A 106 -4.94 16.73 -1.52
N HIS A 107 -4.16 17.11 -0.50
CA HIS A 107 -2.73 17.36 -0.62
C HIS A 107 -2.01 16.70 0.57
N ARG A 108 -0.73 16.36 0.38
CA ARG A 108 0.13 15.91 1.48
C ARG A 108 0.45 17.12 2.36
N GLU A 109 0.23 16.99 3.68
CA GLU A 109 0.68 18.00 4.63
C GLU A 109 2.20 17.89 4.79
N GLU A 110 2.94 18.98 4.52
CA GLU A 110 4.41 19.02 4.48
C GLU A 110 5.09 18.62 5.81
N ASN A 111 4.35 18.64 6.93
CA ASN A 111 4.87 18.36 8.28
C ASN A 111 4.44 16.98 8.82
N SER A 112 3.81 16.13 8.00
CA SER A 112 3.38 14.78 8.40
C SER A 112 4.21 13.71 7.68
N ASP A 113 4.80 12.81 8.46
CA ASP A 113 5.44 11.60 7.95
C ASP A 113 4.43 10.65 7.30
N ASN A 114 3.13 10.82 7.59
CA ASN A 114 2.06 9.95 7.10
C ASN A 114 1.11 10.70 6.15
N SER A 115 0.98 10.22 4.92
CA SER A 115 0.13 10.80 3.86
C SER A 115 -1.32 10.31 3.92
N VAL A 116 -1.86 10.25 5.14
CA VAL A 116 -3.23 9.80 5.39
C VAL A 116 -4.17 10.99 5.36
N LEU A 117 -5.33 10.83 4.71
CA LEU A 117 -6.36 11.86 4.66
C LEU A 117 -6.85 12.23 6.05
N THR A 118 -6.98 13.54 6.30
CA THR A 118 -7.46 14.07 7.57
C THR A 118 -8.89 13.61 7.87
N SER A 119 -9.69 13.36 6.84
CA SER A 119 -11.03 12.79 6.97
C SER A 119 -11.06 11.44 7.67
N ALA A 120 -10.06 10.56 7.48
CA ALA A 120 -10.02 9.24 8.11
C ALA A 120 -9.77 9.35 9.61
N THR A 121 -8.76 10.13 10.02
CA THR A 121 -8.41 10.31 11.43
C THR A 121 -9.53 11.00 12.20
N GLN A 122 -10.18 12.00 11.58
CA GLN A 122 -11.35 12.67 12.15
C GLN A 122 -12.57 11.74 12.26
N LEU A 123 -12.80 10.87 11.28
CA LEU A 123 -13.88 9.87 11.34
C LEU A 123 -13.67 8.89 12.50
N PHE A 124 -12.47 8.31 12.65
CA PHE A 124 -12.16 7.43 13.77
C PHE A 124 -12.31 8.13 15.12
N LEU A 125 -11.94 9.41 15.22
CA LEU A 125 -12.13 10.20 16.43
C LEU A 125 -13.62 10.40 16.76
N GLN A 126 -14.45 10.66 15.75
CA GLN A 126 -15.90 10.77 15.94
C GLN A 126 -16.53 9.43 16.33
N MET A 127 -16.12 8.32 15.72
CA MET A 127 -16.58 6.98 16.08
C MET A 127 -16.20 6.63 17.53
N LYS A 128 -14.97 6.92 17.96
CA LYS A 128 -14.53 6.76 19.36
C LYS A 128 -15.35 7.60 20.33
N ARG A 129 -15.71 8.84 19.95
CA ARG A 129 -16.62 9.69 20.75
C ARG A 129 -18.03 9.10 20.84
N SER A 130 -18.59 8.63 19.73
CA SER A 130 -19.89 7.96 19.67
C SER A 130 -19.91 6.69 20.53
N LEU A 131 -18.86 5.87 20.45
CA LEU A 131 -18.67 4.68 21.28
C LEU A 131 -18.67 5.02 22.77
N LYS A 132 -17.90 6.06 23.18
CA LYS A 132 -17.83 6.51 24.58
C LYS A 132 -19.15 7.13 25.08
N ARG A 133 -19.95 7.76 24.21
CA ARG A 133 -21.30 8.23 24.55
C ARG A 133 -22.24 7.05 24.77
N CYS A 134 -22.25 6.10 23.85
CA CYS A 134 -23.13 4.94 23.90
C CYS A 134 -22.81 4.05 25.12
N SER A 135 -21.52 3.83 25.43
CA SER A 135 -21.10 3.00 26.57
C SER A 135 -21.47 3.56 27.94
N ARG A 136 -21.78 4.87 28.03
CA ARG A 136 -22.33 5.49 29.24
C ARG A 136 -23.82 5.24 29.42
N MET A 137 -24.54 4.93 28.34
CA MET A 137 -25.99 4.72 28.34
C MET A 137 -26.34 3.23 28.43
N THR A 138 -25.60 2.39 27.71
CA THR A 138 -25.86 0.96 27.61
C THR A 138 -24.59 0.20 27.22
N ARG A 139 -24.54 -1.08 27.61
CA ARG A 139 -23.50 -2.06 27.23
C ARG A 139 -24.05 -3.24 26.44
N GLY A 140 -25.38 -3.31 26.32
CA GLY A 140 -26.11 -4.39 25.69
C GLY A 140 -26.23 -4.24 24.17
N ASN A 141 -27.35 -4.72 23.62
CA ASN A 141 -27.56 -4.88 22.18
C ASN A 141 -27.41 -3.55 21.41
N ALA A 142 -27.77 -2.41 22.00
CA ALA A 142 -27.63 -1.12 21.31
C ALA A 142 -26.17 -0.73 21.00
N LEU A 143 -25.22 -1.07 21.88
CA LEU A 143 -23.79 -0.85 21.64
C LEU A 143 -23.27 -1.82 20.57
N PHE A 144 -23.77 -3.05 20.58
CA PHE A 144 -23.53 -3.99 19.49
C PHE A 144 -24.10 -3.46 18.16
N GLN A 145 -25.34 -2.98 18.09
CA GLN A 145 -25.88 -2.38 16.86
C GLN A 145 -25.10 -1.13 16.41
N LEU A 146 -24.48 -0.40 17.33
CA LEU A 146 -23.57 0.70 16.99
C LEU A 146 -22.32 0.21 16.23
N HIS A 147 -21.75 -0.94 16.61
CA HIS A 147 -20.62 -1.53 15.85
C HIS A 147 -21.04 -1.88 14.41
N VAL A 148 -22.24 -2.43 14.22
CA VAL A 148 -22.77 -2.71 12.87
C VAL A 148 -22.93 -1.43 12.07
N SER A 149 -23.36 -0.35 12.73
CA SER A 149 -23.48 0.98 12.12
C SER A 149 -22.11 1.54 11.71
N PHE A 150 -21.08 1.35 12.54
CA PHE A 150 -19.70 1.71 12.20
C PHE A 150 -19.20 1.01 10.93
N LYS A 151 -19.51 -0.29 10.76
CA LYS A 151 -19.16 -1.03 9.53
C LYS A 151 -19.77 -0.39 8.29
N LYS A 152 -21.06 0.00 8.35
CA LYS A 152 -21.74 0.68 7.23
C LYS A 152 -21.14 2.05 6.92
N VAL A 153 -20.84 2.85 7.95
CA VAL A 153 -20.25 4.19 7.80
C VAL A 153 -18.87 4.10 7.14
N LEU A 154 -18.04 3.15 7.55
CA LEU A 154 -16.71 2.94 6.98
C LEU A 154 -16.75 2.52 5.52
N ARG A 155 -17.70 1.66 5.12
CA ARG A 155 -17.91 1.32 3.70
C ARG A 155 -18.32 2.52 2.86
N ARG A 156 -19.26 3.33 3.38
CA ARG A 156 -19.65 4.58 2.73
C ARG A 156 -18.49 5.56 2.61
N TYR A 157 -17.61 5.59 3.63
CA TYR A 157 -16.40 6.39 3.57
C TYR A 157 -15.46 5.91 2.45
N ALA A 158 -15.23 4.61 2.33
CA ALA A 158 -14.43 4.02 1.23
C ALA A 158 -14.98 4.41 -0.16
N GLU A 159 -16.29 4.31 -0.36
CA GLU A 159 -16.93 4.73 -1.61
C GLU A 159 -16.83 6.24 -1.84
N ALA A 160 -17.01 7.06 -0.80
CA ALA A 160 -16.96 8.51 -0.91
C ALA A 160 -15.56 9.02 -1.29
N ILE A 161 -14.49 8.50 -0.67
CA ILE A 161 -13.12 8.91 -1.02
C ILE A 161 -12.72 8.41 -2.41
N TRP A 162 -13.16 7.22 -2.82
CA TRP A 162 -12.92 6.72 -4.17
C TRP A 162 -13.59 7.59 -5.23
N ASN A 163 -14.89 7.88 -5.06
CA ASN A 163 -15.66 8.68 -6.01
C ASN A 163 -15.18 10.13 -6.11
N ALA A 164 -14.57 10.66 -5.05
CA ALA A 164 -13.98 12.00 -5.05
C ALA A 164 -12.58 12.04 -5.69
N ALA A 165 -11.79 10.96 -5.55
CA ALA A 165 -10.42 10.90 -6.06
C ALA A 165 -10.32 10.43 -7.52
N ALA A 166 -11.03 9.36 -7.86
CA ALA A 166 -10.85 8.60 -9.10
C ALA A 166 -11.63 9.21 -10.29
N PRO A 167 -11.17 9.02 -11.55
CA PRO A 167 -11.89 9.47 -12.73
C PRO A 167 -13.21 8.70 -12.90
N LYS A 168 -14.20 9.33 -13.54
CA LYS A 168 -15.43 8.65 -13.93
C LYS A 168 -15.10 7.51 -14.90
N GLY A 169 -15.46 6.28 -14.53
CA GLY A 169 -15.13 5.07 -15.30
C GLY A 169 -13.84 4.36 -14.84
N ALA A 170 -13.20 4.81 -13.76
CA ALA A 170 -12.05 4.13 -13.17
C ALA A 170 -12.34 2.66 -12.86
N ASP A 171 -13.50 2.34 -12.29
CA ASP A 171 -13.85 0.96 -11.95
C ASP A 171 -13.93 0.06 -13.19
N ALA A 172 -14.41 0.57 -14.33
CA ALA A 172 -14.42 -0.19 -15.58
C ALA A 172 -12.99 -0.41 -16.12
N ALA A 173 -12.12 0.58 -15.99
CA ALA A 173 -10.73 0.47 -16.41
C ALA A 173 -9.92 -0.48 -15.52
N VAL A 174 -10.10 -0.41 -14.20
CA VAL A 174 -9.48 -1.32 -13.22
C VAL A 174 -10.01 -2.74 -13.39
N ALA A 175 -11.30 -2.93 -13.68
CA ALA A 175 -11.84 -4.24 -14.02
C ALA A 175 -11.27 -4.81 -15.34
N SER A 176 -10.80 -3.94 -16.24
CA SER A 176 -10.16 -4.32 -17.49
C SER A 176 -8.66 -4.67 -17.37
N ASP A 177 -8.06 -4.61 -16.16
CA ASP A 177 -6.65 -4.96 -15.87
C ASP A 177 -6.30 -6.42 -16.28
N GLY A 178 -7.31 -7.25 -16.52
CA GLY A 178 -7.17 -8.52 -17.27
C GLY A 178 -6.57 -8.37 -18.68
N ALA A 179 -6.46 -7.14 -19.22
CA ALA A 179 -5.83 -6.82 -20.50
C ALA A 179 -4.31 -7.09 -20.49
N ALA A 180 -3.62 -6.76 -19.39
CA ALA A 180 -2.18 -7.01 -19.26
C ALA A 180 -1.91 -8.53 -19.16
N ALA A 181 -2.71 -9.26 -18.38
CA ALA A 181 -2.69 -10.72 -18.32
C ALA A 181 -3.05 -11.36 -19.68
N ALA A 182 -4.02 -10.81 -20.42
CA ALA A 182 -4.36 -11.24 -21.76
C ALA A 182 -3.26 -10.92 -22.80
N MET A 183 -2.55 -9.80 -22.66
CA MET A 183 -1.37 -9.50 -23.47
C MET A 183 -0.19 -10.42 -23.17
N VAL A 184 0.04 -10.77 -21.90
CA VAL A 184 1.06 -11.76 -21.49
C VAL A 184 0.69 -13.16 -22.01
N ALA A 185 -0.59 -13.53 -21.92
CA ALA A 185 -1.10 -14.77 -22.53
C ALA A 185 -0.96 -14.74 -24.06
N ALA A 186 -1.25 -13.61 -24.71
CA ALA A 186 -1.07 -13.42 -26.15
C ALA A 186 0.41 -13.43 -26.57
N ALA A 187 1.32 -12.90 -25.74
CA ALA A 187 2.76 -12.96 -25.94
C ALA A 187 3.28 -14.40 -25.91
N THR A 188 2.65 -15.26 -25.10
CA THR A 188 3.01 -16.68 -24.97
C THR A 188 2.35 -17.54 -26.06
N THR A 189 1.15 -17.19 -26.50
CA THR A 189 0.34 -17.98 -27.45
C THR A 189 0.37 -17.46 -28.90
N GLY A 190 0.95 -16.28 -29.15
CA GLY A 190 1.02 -15.66 -30.47
C GLY A 190 -0.31 -15.06 -30.97
N ALA A 191 -1.35 -14.98 -30.13
CA ALA A 191 -2.64 -14.40 -30.51
C ALA A 191 -2.52 -12.90 -30.85
N LEU A 192 -3.28 -12.42 -31.85
CA LEU A 192 -3.43 -10.99 -32.10
C LEU A 192 -4.07 -10.34 -30.87
N SER A 193 -3.46 -9.24 -30.42
CA SER A 193 -3.91 -8.44 -29.28
C SER A 193 -5.42 -8.20 -29.35
N PRO A 194 -6.21 -8.47 -28.28
CA PRO A 194 -7.46 -7.76 -28.15
C PRO A 194 -7.09 -6.27 -28.10
N ALA A 195 -7.78 -5.45 -28.90
CA ALA A 195 -7.73 -4.01 -28.75
C ALA A 195 -8.40 -3.67 -27.43
N THR A 196 -7.67 -3.78 -26.32
CA THR A 196 -8.19 -3.39 -25.02
C THR A 196 -7.99 -1.89 -24.93
N THR A 197 -9.06 -1.13 -25.07
CA THR A 197 -9.10 0.30 -24.74
C THR A 197 -9.02 0.45 -23.23
N TRP A 198 -7.82 0.27 -22.69
CA TRP A 198 -7.49 0.44 -21.26
C TRP A 198 -6.90 1.82 -20.96
N LYS A 199 -6.79 2.71 -21.98
CA LYS A 199 -6.21 4.05 -21.83
C LYS A 199 -7.05 4.89 -20.87
N VAL A 200 -6.49 5.18 -19.70
CA VAL A 200 -7.07 6.14 -18.74
C VAL A 200 -6.14 7.34 -18.67
N LYS A 201 -6.62 8.48 -19.14
CA LYS A 201 -5.91 9.75 -18.95
C LYS A 201 -6.15 10.23 -17.52
N VAL A 202 -5.10 10.19 -16.72
CA VAL A 202 -5.08 10.68 -15.34
C VAL A 202 -4.10 11.86 -15.28
N GLU A 203 -4.60 13.00 -14.84
CA GLU A 203 -3.79 14.21 -14.57
C GLU A 203 -3.00 14.05 -13.27
N ASP A 204 -1.93 14.83 -13.10
CA ASP A 204 -1.01 14.70 -11.95
C ASP A 204 -1.74 14.94 -10.61
N ASP A 205 -2.65 15.92 -10.55
CA ASP A 205 -3.48 16.18 -9.37
C ASP A 205 -4.32 14.96 -8.99
N MET A 206 -4.87 14.27 -9.99
CA MET A 206 -5.67 13.06 -9.77
C MET A 206 -4.80 11.88 -9.36
N LEU A 207 -3.59 11.75 -9.92
CA LEU A 207 -2.61 10.76 -9.49
C LEU A 207 -2.28 10.93 -8.00
N ALA A 208 -2.04 12.17 -7.57
CA ALA A 208 -1.77 12.50 -6.17
C ALA A 208 -2.95 12.13 -5.25
N ARG A 209 -4.19 12.43 -5.66
CA ARG A 209 -5.39 12.03 -4.91
C ARG A 209 -5.50 10.52 -4.74
N VAL A 210 -5.25 9.75 -5.79
CA VAL A 210 -5.31 8.29 -5.72
C VAL A 210 -4.21 7.74 -4.80
N CYS A 211 -3.01 8.32 -4.80
CA CYS A 211 -1.96 7.96 -3.83
C CYS A 211 -2.42 8.18 -2.38
N LEU A 212 -3.07 9.31 -2.07
CA LEU A 212 -3.63 9.56 -0.74
C LEU A 212 -4.71 8.54 -0.36
N VAL A 213 -5.56 8.12 -1.31
CA VAL A 213 -6.55 7.06 -1.07
C VAL A 213 -5.88 5.73 -0.74
N VAL A 214 -4.81 5.35 -1.44
CA VAL A 214 -4.06 4.11 -1.18
C VAL A 214 -3.49 4.09 0.23
N GLU A 215 -2.81 5.15 0.66
CA GLU A 215 -2.28 5.26 2.03
C GLU A 215 -3.39 5.29 3.08
N THR A 216 -4.47 6.00 2.79
CA THR A 216 -5.60 6.07 3.71
C THR A 216 -6.30 4.73 3.86
N ALA A 217 -6.43 3.97 2.78
CA ALA A 217 -7.03 2.64 2.82
C ALA A 217 -6.18 1.66 3.66
N ASP A 218 -4.86 1.72 3.50
CA ASP A 218 -3.92 0.91 4.29
C ASP A 218 -3.96 1.28 5.79
N TYR A 219 -3.99 2.58 6.07
CA TYR A 219 -4.14 3.09 7.43
C TYR A 219 -5.47 2.66 8.07
N VAL A 220 -6.58 2.77 7.33
CA VAL A 220 -7.89 2.38 7.86
C VAL A 220 -7.88 0.88 8.16
N ALA A 221 -7.46 0.03 7.22
CA ALA A 221 -7.39 -1.42 7.40
C ALA A 221 -6.58 -1.82 8.65
N SER A 222 -5.38 -1.26 8.81
CA SER A 222 -4.51 -1.52 9.98
C SER A 222 -5.07 -0.98 11.31
N THR A 223 -5.94 0.04 11.27
CA THR A 223 -6.54 0.65 12.47
C THR A 223 -7.81 -0.07 12.94
N LEU A 224 -8.47 -0.86 12.08
CA LEU A 224 -9.74 -1.54 12.41
C LEU A 224 -9.60 -2.51 13.58
N TYR A 225 -8.47 -3.20 13.71
CA TYR A 225 -8.22 -4.09 14.85
C TYR A 225 -8.31 -3.33 16.20
N GLY A 226 -7.67 -2.17 16.29
CA GLY A 226 -7.74 -1.33 17.50
C GLY A 226 -9.13 -0.78 17.78
N LEU A 227 -9.93 -0.52 16.74
CA LEU A 227 -11.35 -0.16 16.90
C LEU A 227 -12.17 -1.36 17.40
N ALA A 228 -11.92 -2.56 16.90
CA ALA A 228 -12.59 -3.78 17.33
C ALA A 228 -12.34 -4.05 18.82
N GLU A 229 -11.08 -3.98 19.26
CA GLU A 229 -10.71 -4.13 20.67
C GLU A 229 -11.37 -3.08 21.55
N ALA A 230 -11.42 -1.82 21.10
CA ALA A 230 -12.10 -0.76 21.83
C ALA A 230 -13.60 -1.07 22.00
N VAL A 231 -14.28 -1.56 20.96
CA VAL A 231 -15.70 -1.93 21.04
C VAL A 231 -15.89 -3.13 21.97
N ARG A 232 -15.06 -4.19 21.84
CA ARG A 232 -15.09 -5.39 22.70
C ARG A 232 -14.93 -5.04 24.18
N GLY A 233 -14.10 -4.06 24.52
CA GLY A 233 -13.91 -3.60 25.91
C GLY A 233 -15.12 -2.88 26.53
N PHE A 234 -16.11 -2.47 25.73
CA PHE A 234 -17.32 -1.79 26.24
C PHE A 234 -18.60 -2.62 26.16
N VAL A 235 -18.66 -3.60 25.26
CA VAL A 235 -19.81 -4.50 25.07
C VAL A 235 -19.82 -5.61 26.12
N ASP A 236 -21.00 -6.10 26.49
CA ASP A 236 -21.12 -7.24 27.41
C ASP A 236 -20.41 -8.50 26.86
N GLU A 237 -19.81 -9.29 27.76
CA GLU A 237 -18.92 -10.41 27.42
C GLU A 237 -19.56 -11.44 26.46
N GLU A 238 -20.86 -11.67 26.60
CA GLU A 238 -21.64 -12.59 25.77
C GLU A 238 -21.69 -12.15 24.28
N MET A 239 -21.60 -10.85 24.00
CA MET A 239 -21.66 -10.30 22.64
C MET A 239 -20.28 -9.90 22.10
N ALA A 240 -19.25 -9.83 22.95
CA ALA A 240 -17.91 -9.41 22.56
C ALA A 240 -17.32 -10.30 21.45
N GLY A 241 -17.63 -11.61 21.47
CA GLY A 241 -17.21 -12.55 20.42
C GLY A 241 -17.81 -12.28 19.03
N GLY A 242 -18.92 -11.54 18.95
CA GLY A 242 -19.56 -11.15 17.69
C GLY A 242 -19.06 -9.83 17.10
N VAL A 243 -18.13 -9.13 17.77
CA VAL A 243 -17.58 -7.86 17.28
C VAL A 243 -16.41 -8.15 16.35
N GLU A 244 -16.61 -7.91 15.06
CA GLU A 244 -15.62 -8.13 14.01
C GLU A 244 -15.74 -7.10 12.86
N PHE A 245 -14.62 -6.83 12.21
CA PHE A 245 -14.48 -5.85 11.13
C PHE A 245 -13.79 -6.43 9.88
N GLU A 246 -13.63 -7.76 9.79
CA GLU A 246 -12.91 -8.44 8.71
C GLU A 246 -13.47 -8.08 7.33
N ASP A 247 -14.79 -8.10 7.20
CA ASP A 247 -15.54 -7.69 6.00
C ASP A 247 -15.40 -6.20 5.63
N VAL A 248 -14.97 -5.35 6.56
CA VAL A 248 -14.65 -3.93 6.30
C VAL A 248 -13.16 -3.77 5.99
N GLU A 249 -12.30 -4.54 6.67
CA GLU A 249 -10.87 -4.60 6.39
C GLU A 249 -10.63 -5.04 4.94
N GLU A 250 -11.27 -6.12 4.50
CA GLU A 250 -11.24 -6.60 3.11
C GLU A 250 -11.68 -5.50 2.13
N CYS A 251 -12.73 -4.73 2.46
CA CYS A 251 -13.19 -3.62 1.63
C CYS A 251 -12.13 -2.51 1.44
N PHE A 252 -11.32 -2.22 2.46
CA PHE A 252 -10.22 -1.26 2.34
C PHE A 252 -8.99 -1.86 1.67
N VAL A 253 -8.69 -3.15 1.88
CA VAL A 253 -7.67 -3.88 1.12
C VAL A 253 -8.00 -3.88 -0.38
N ASP A 254 -9.26 -4.09 -0.75
CA ASP A 254 -9.74 -4.00 -2.12
C ASP A 254 -9.66 -2.57 -2.68
N LEU A 255 -10.00 -1.56 -1.87
CA LEU A 255 -9.84 -0.16 -2.28
C LEU A 255 -8.37 0.18 -2.55
N LYS A 256 -7.46 -0.28 -1.68
CA LYS A 256 -6.00 -0.14 -1.86
C LYS A 256 -5.54 -0.80 -3.17
N ALA A 257 -5.98 -2.03 -3.42
CA ALA A 257 -5.65 -2.76 -4.65
C ALA A 257 -6.18 -2.05 -5.91
N ARG A 258 -7.42 -1.55 -5.88
CA ARG A 258 -8.02 -0.77 -6.97
C ARG A 258 -7.23 0.51 -7.26
N GLY A 259 -6.86 1.26 -6.21
CA GLY A 259 -6.02 2.45 -6.33
C GLY A 259 -4.65 2.15 -6.93
N ALA A 260 -3.98 1.09 -6.46
CA ALA A 260 -2.69 0.67 -7.00
C ALA A 260 -2.77 0.30 -8.50
N THR A 261 -3.79 -0.47 -8.92
CA THR A 261 -4.00 -0.79 -10.34
C THR A 261 -4.26 0.47 -11.17
N LEU A 262 -5.08 1.41 -10.68
CA LEU A 262 -5.34 2.66 -11.40
C LEU A 262 -4.05 3.51 -11.57
N LEU A 263 -3.20 3.58 -10.56
CA LEU A 263 -1.91 4.28 -10.63
C LEU A 263 -0.99 3.65 -11.68
N VAL A 264 -0.88 2.31 -11.70
CA VAL A 264 -0.10 1.59 -12.72
C VAL A 264 -0.65 1.91 -14.11
N LEU A 265 -1.97 1.80 -14.29
CA LEU A 265 -2.64 2.05 -15.56
C LEU A 265 -2.45 3.47 -16.08
N ALA A 266 -2.49 4.46 -15.19
CA ALA A 266 -2.26 5.87 -15.51
C ALA A 266 -0.86 6.09 -16.08
N VAL A 267 0.17 5.53 -15.43
CA VAL A 267 1.56 5.65 -15.89
C VAL A 267 1.77 4.87 -17.18
N GLU A 268 1.26 3.64 -17.25
CA GLU A 268 1.33 2.82 -18.47
C GLU A 268 0.64 3.50 -19.66
N THR A 269 -0.47 4.21 -19.45
CA THR A 269 -1.19 4.91 -20.52
C THR A 269 -0.30 5.98 -21.15
N ARG A 270 0.50 6.68 -20.33
CA ARG A 270 1.49 7.66 -20.81
C ARG A 270 2.66 6.98 -21.52
N LEU A 271 3.10 5.80 -21.06
CA LEU A 271 4.17 5.02 -21.69
C LEU A 271 3.76 4.37 -23.02
N ASP A 272 2.47 4.15 -23.25
CA ASP A 272 1.95 3.52 -24.47
C ASP A 272 2.19 4.34 -25.73
N ASP A 273 2.29 5.66 -25.61
CA ASP A 273 2.60 6.54 -26.74
C ASP A 273 4.02 6.24 -27.27
N ALA A 274 4.99 5.99 -26.38
CA ALA A 274 6.33 5.58 -26.76
C ALA A 274 6.37 4.16 -27.38
N LEU A 275 5.56 3.21 -26.87
CA LEU A 275 5.42 1.88 -27.49
C LEU A 275 4.78 1.95 -28.88
N THR A 276 3.82 2.86 -29.06
CA THR A 276 3.19 3.13 -30.35
C THR A 276 4.20 3.71 -31.34
N ALA A 277 5.02 4.68 -30.90
CA ALA A 277 6.09 5.25 -31.69
C ALA A 277 7.14 4.19 -32.09
N LEU A 278 7.56 3.33 -31.16
CA LEU A 278 8.46 2.20 -31.42
C LEU A 278 7.95 1.29 -32.56
N GLY A 279 6.65 0.97 -32.54
CA GLY A 279 6.01 0.13 -33.56
C GLY A 279 5.82 0.82 -34.91
N ALA A 280 5.87 2.16 -34.96
CA ALA A 280 5.72 2.95 -36.18
C ALA A 280 7.06 3.20 -36.91
N VAL A 281 8.20 2.90 -36.28
CA VAL A 281 9.52 3.07 -36.90
C VAL A 281 9.67 2.10 -38.10
N SER A 282 10.10 2.64 -39.24
CA SER A 282 10.46 1.86 -40.44
C SER A 282 11.83 1.21 -40.27
N TRP A 283 11.88 0.17 -39.43
CA TRP A 283 13.08 -0.57 -39.07
C TRP A 283 13.82 -1.22 -40.25
N ASP A 284 13.15 -1.42 -41.38
CA ASP A 284 13.69 -1.95 -42.63
C ASP A 284 14.55 -0.92 -43.39
N GLN A 285 14.20 0.36 -43.27
CA GLN A 285 14.88 1.49 -43.93
C GLN A 285 15.90 2.19 -43.03
N TYR A 286 16.19 1.59 -41.87
CA TYR A 286 17.14 2.13 -40.92
C TYR A 286 18.58 1.83 -41.39
N HIS A 287 19.38 2.85 -41.66
CA HIS A 287 20.72 2.67 -42.26
C HIS A 287 21.87 3.21 -41.41
N GLU A 288 21.61 4.12 -40.47
CA GLU A 288 22.64 4.75 -39.65
C GLU A 288 22.29 4.66 -38.17
N ILE A 289 23.26 4.21 -37.36
CA ILE A 289 23.12 4.12 -35.90
C ILE A 289 23.42 5.51 -35.32
N GLY A 290 22.53 5.98 -34.45
CA GLY A 290 22.67 7.27 -33.78
C GLY A 290 22.63 7.14 -32.26
N ASP A 291 22.26 8.24 -31.61
CA ASP A 291 21.92 8.28 -30.18
C ASP A 291 20.59 7.55 -29.91
N GLU A 292 20.11 7.55 -28.66
CA GLU A 292 18.82 6.96 -28.33
C GLU A 292 17.67 7.54 -29.16
N SER A 293 16.74 6.66 -29.60
CA SER A 293 15.56 7.10 -30.34
C SER A 293 14.65 8.02 -29.51
N ALA A 294 13.91 8.92 -30.15
CA ALA A 294 13.05 9.90 -29.46
C ALA A 294 12.07 9.28 -28.46
N TYR A 295 11.47 8.13 -28.80
CA TYR A 295 10.54 7.41 -27.92
C TYR A 295 11.21 6.90 -26.63
N VAL A 296 12.52 6.66 -26.63
CA VAL A 296 13.28 6.30 -25.42
C VAL A 296 13.36 7.50 -24.46
N GLY A 297 13.57 8.70 -25.00
CA GLY A 297 13.53 9.95 -24.26
C GLY A 297 12.16 10.22 -23.64
N GLU A 298 11.08 9.90 -24.36
CA GLU A 298 9.70 9.98 -23.86
C GLU A 298 9.46 9.04 -22.68
N VAL A 299 9.88 7.77 -22.77
CA VAL A 299 9.82 6.83 -21.63
C VAL A 299 10.54 7.41 -20.41
N ALA A 300 11.75 7.93 -20.59
CA ALA A 300 12.51 8.53 -19.50
C ALA A 300 11.81 9.77 -18.92
N ALA A 301 11.14 10.58 -19.73
CA ALA A 301 10.41 11.76 -19.28
C ALA A 301 9.19 11.37 -18.43
N VAL A 302 8.39 10.39 -18.89
CA VAL A 302 7.22 9.90 -18.17
C VAL A 302 7.60 9.32 -16.80
N LEU A 303 8.65 8.49 -16.74
CA LEU A 303 9.13 7.92 -15.48
C LEU A 303 9.61 9.01 -14.51
N ARG A 304 10.34 10.01 -15.01
CA ARG A 304 10.86 11.13 -14.20
C ARG A 304 9.79 12.10 -13.71
N SER A 305 8.65 12.20 -14.38
CA SER A 305 7.54 13.04 -13.90
C SER A 305 6.62 12.28 -12.95
N ALA A 306 6.27 11.02 -13.27
CA ALA A 306 5.25 10.29 -12.53
C ALA A 306 5.76 9.63 -11.24
N LEU A 307 6.93 8.99 -11.28
CA LEU A 307 7.42 8.23 -10.13
C LEU A 307 7.76 9.12 -8.93
N PRO A 308 8.49 10.24 -9.07
CA PRO A 308 8.76 11.11 -7.92
C PRO A 308 7.49 11.65 -7.26
N LEU A 309 6.43 11.92 -8.02
CA LEU A 309 5.13 12.33 -7.48
C LEU A 309 4.53 11.21 -6.62
N ILE A 310 4.52 9.97 -7.13
CA ILE A 310 4.03 8.78 -6.40
C ILE A 310 4.87 8.56 -5.13
N SER A 311 6.20 8.56 -5.24
CA SER A 311 7.16 8.39 -4.13
C SER A 311 7.03 9.49 -3.07
N SER A 312 6.67 10.71 -3.48
CA SER A 312 6.52 11.83 -2.54
C SER A 312 5.27 11.72 -1.67
N ILE A 313 4.34 10.81 -1.98
CA ILE A 313 3.08 10.65 -1.26
C ILE A 313 3.03 9.28 -0.57
N LEU A 314 3.37 8.20 -1.27
CA LEU A 314 3.25 6.86 -0.72
C LEU A 314 4.36 6.52 0.29
N GLY A 315 4.05 5.64 1.23
CA GLY A 315 5.04 4.97 2.07
C GLY A 315 5.81 3.90 1.28
N GLU A 316 7.00 3.54 1.77
CA GLU A 316 7.96 2.66 1.07
C GLU A 316 7.34 1.32 0.64
N ALA A 317 6.47 0.72 1.47
CA ALA A 317 5.83 -0.56 1.16
C ALA A 317 4.86 -0.46 -0.03
N ASN A 318 4.02 0.58 -0.04
CA ASN A 318 3.02 0.81 -1.09
C ASN A 318 3.67 1.28 -2.39
N GLU A 319 4.68 2.13 -2.28
CA GLU A 319 5.53 2.54 -3.39
C GLU A 319 6.20 1.33 -4.05
N SER A 320 6.88 0.50 -3.27
CA SER A 320 7.58 -0.69 -3.77
C SER A 320 6.61 -1.64 -4.49
N TYR A 321 5.43 -1.86 -3.93
CA TYR A 321 4.38 -2.69 -4.55
C TYR A 321 3.91 -2.14 -5.90
N ILE A 322 3.67 -0.83 -6.01
CA ILE A 322 3.22 -0.18 -7.25
C ILE A 322 4.32 -0.17 -8.30
N VAL A 323 5.57 0.14 -7.92
CA VAL A 323 6.72 0.11 -8.82
C VAL A 323 6.97 -1.31 -9.34
N ASP A 324 6.89 -2.33 -8.48
CA ASP A 324 7.03 -3.73 -8.86
C ASP A 324 5.97 -4.14 -9.90
N LYS A 325 4.69 -3.76 -9.68
CA LYS A 325 3.60 -4.01 -10.64
C LYS A 325 3.78 -3.26 -11.95
N LEU A 326 4.13 -1.98 -11.89
CA LEU A 326 4.35 -1.14 -13.07
C LEU A 326 5.47 -1.70 -13.93
N PHE A 327 6.60 -2.04 -13.32
CA PHE A 327 7.75 -2.55 -14.08
C PHE A 327 7.52 -3.97 -14.58
N GLY A 328 6.83 -4.82 -13.81
CA GLY A 328 6.42 -6.14 -14.28
C GLY A 328 5.53 -6.11 -15.53
N SER A 329 4.52 -5.24 -15.53
CA SER A 329 3.60 -5.07 -16.67
C SER A 329 4.28 -4.38 -17.86
N PHE A 330 4.94 -3.25 -17.64
CA PHE A 330 5.58 -2.47 -18.70
C PHE A 330 6.70 -3.23 -19.40
N THR A 331 7.58 -3.94 -18.67
CA THR A 331 8.71 -4.66 -19.28
C THR A 331 8.24 -5.85 -20.12
N ALA A 332 7.16 -6.53 -19.72
CA ALA A 332 6.53 -7.57 -20.53
C ALA A 332 5.97 -7.00 -21.84
N ARG A 333 5.33 -5.83 -21.79
CA ARG A 333 4.81 -5.12 -22.98
C ARG A 333 5.91 -4.59 -23.88
N TRP A 334 6.99 -4.05 -23.31
CA TRP A 334 8.19 -3.67 -24.05
C TRP A 334 8.74 -4.85 -24.84
N ARG A 335 8.97 -5.99 -24.16
CA ARG A 335 9.46 -7.22 -24.80
C ARG A 335 8.55 -7.63 -25.95
N TRP A 336 7.24 -7.54 -25.76
CA TRP A 336 6.29 -7.87 -26.82
C TRP A 336 6.33 -6.89 -28.00
N ALA A 337 6.46 -5.58 -27.75
CA ALA A 337 6.59 -4.58 -28.80
C ALA A 337 7.85 -4.80 -29.63
N VAL A 338 8.99 -5.08 -28.97
CA VAL A 338 10.24 -5.48 -29.62
C VAL A 338 10.04 -6.73 -30.48
N ALA A 339 9.42 -7.78 -29.91
CA ALA A 339 9.20 -9.05 -30.61
C ALA A 339 8.26 -8.92 -31.83
N ARG A 340 7.48 -7.84 -31.94
CA ARG A 340 6.59 -7.56 -33.08
C ARG A 340 7.26 -6.79 -34.21
N CYS A 341 8.47 -6.28 -34.01
CA CYS A 341 9.24 -5.68 -35.09
C CYS A 341 9.54 -6.75 -36.15
N ARG A 342 9.43 -6.41 -37.44
CA ARG A 342 9.60 -7.35 -38.55
C ARG A 342 10.50 -6.73 -39.62
N ARG A 343 11.29 -7.56 -40.30
CA ARG A 343 12.21 -7.12 -41.36
C ARG A 343 13.11 -5.96 -40.91
N VAL A 344 13.71 -6.08 -39.74
CA VAL A 344 14.60 -5.08 -39.16
C VAL A 344 15.95 -5.18 -39.87
N SER A 345 16.48 -4.06 -40.36
CA SER A 345 17.82 -4.00 -40.95
C SER A 345 18.92 -4.29 -39.92
N GLU A 346 20.15 -4.55 -40.35
CA GLU A 346 21.28 -4.75 -39.42
C GLU A 346 21.51 -3.51 -38.52
N ALA A 347 21.50 -2.31 -39.10
CA ALA A 347 21.62 -1.07 -38.34
C ALA A 347 20.41 -0.85 -37.42
N GLY A 348 19.20 -1.22 -37.86
CA GLY A 348 17.99 -1.16 -37.05
C GLY A 348 18.03 -2.09 -35.84
N LEU A 349 18.57 -3.30 -35.99
CA LEU A 349 18.76 -4.25 -34.88
C LEU A 349 19.74 -3.70 -33.85
N GLN A 350 20.80 -3.05 -34.31
CA GLN A 350 21.79 -2.41 -33.43
C GLN A 350 21.18 -1.23 -32.67
N GLN A 351 20.41 -0.37 -33.35
CA GLN A 351 19.71 0.75 -32.71
C GLN A 351 18.66 0.26 -31.70
N LEU A 352 17.82 -0.71 -32.07
CA LEU A 352 16.76 -1.23 -31.19
C LEU A 352 17.35 -1.93 -29.95
N LEU A 353 18.52 -2.56 -30.08
CA LEU A 353 19.26 -3.12 -28.95
C LEU A 353 19.79 -2.01 -28.02
N LEU A 354 20.34 -0.94 -28.58
CA LEU A 354 20.77 0.24 -27.81
C LEU A 354 19.57 0.85 -27.06
N ASP A 355 18.48 1.12 -27.77
CA ASP A 355 17.25 1.69 -27.21
C ASP A 355 16.71 0.83 -26.04
N THR A 356 16.68 -0.50 -26.21
CA THR A 356 16.27 -1.45 -25.17
C THR A 356 17.18 -1.39 -23.93
N GLN A 357 18.49 -1.26 -24.12
CA GLN A 357 19.45 -1.14 -23.01
C GLN A 357 19.29 0.19 -22.25
N VAL A 358 19.08 1.28 -22.97
CA VAL A 358 18.83 2.61 -22.38
C VAL A 358 17.53 2.58 -21.57
N VAL A 359 16.45 1.99 -22.10
CA VAL A 359 15.17 1.83 -21.37
C VAL A 359 15.34 0.98 -20.12
N ARG A 360 16.06 -0.15 -20.21
CA ARG A 360 16.38 -1.00 -19.05
C ARG A 360 17.09 -0.20 -17.97
N SER A 361 18.08 0.59 -18.35
CA SER A 361 18.86 1.41 -17.44
C SER A 361 18.01 2.50 -16.77
N ASN A 362 17.14 3.17 -17.54
CA ASN A 362 16.17 4.14 -17.01
C ASN A 362 15.26 3.49 -15.95
N LEU A 363 14.68 2.32 -16.24
CA LEU A 363 13.85 1.58 -15.29
C LEU A 363 14.62 1.21 -14.02
N LEU A 364 15.83 0.66 -14.15
CA LEU A 364 16.68 0.29 -13.01
C LEU A 364 17.08 1.49 -12.15
N SER A 365 17.24 2.67 -12.74
CA SER A 365 17.55 3.90 -12.00
C SER A 365 16.38 4.42 -11.15
N CYS A 366 15.17 4.03 -11.51
CA CYS A 366 13.94 4.41 -10.79
C CYS A 366 13.52 3.37 -9.73
N VAL A 367 14.18 2.22 -9.67
CA VAL A 367 13.92 1.21 -8.62
C VAL A 367 14.33 1.77 -7.27
N THR A 368 13.37 1.87 -6.35
CA THR A 368 13.62 2.23 -4.95
C THR A 368 14.18 1.06 -4.15
N SER A 369 14.77 1.34 -2.99
CA SER A 369 15.48 0.33 -2.18
C SER A 369 14.59 -0.88 -1.82
N GLY A 370 13.27 -0.70 -1.70
CA GLY A 370 12.30 -1.75 -1.40
C GLY A 370 11.75 -2.51 -2.62
N ALA A 371 11.84 -1.97 -3.84
CA ALA A 371 11.27 -2.52 -5.08
C ALA A 371 12.11 -3.66 -5.70
N SER A 372 12.50 -4.63 -4.87
CA SER A 372 13.40 -5.73 -5.27
C SER A 372 12.78 -6.67 -6.30
N GLY A 373 11.44 -6.82 -6.31
CA GLY A 373 10.71 -7.60 -7.30
C GLY A 373 10.77 -6.96 -8.68
N GLY A 374 10.53 -5.64 -8.74
CA GLY A 374 10.59 -4.83 -9.95
C GLY A 374 11.97 -4.88 -10.58
N LYS A 375 13.03 -4.76 -9.77
CA LYS A 375 14.41 -4.94 -10.26
C LYS A 375 14.62 -6.29 -10.96
N ARG A 376 14.22 -7.38 -10.30
CA ARG A 376 14.36 -8.75 -10.85
C ARG A 376 13.55 -8.92 -12.14
N LEU A 377 12.34 -8.36 -12.19
CA LEU A 377 11.48 -8.40 -13.37
C LEU A 377 12.07 -7.61 -14.55
N VAL A 378 12.56 -6.39 -14.29
CA VAL A 378 13.30 -5.60 -15.29
C VAL A 378 14.49 -6.38 -15.81
N GLU A 379 15.29 -6.96 -14.91
CA GLU A 379 16.47 -7.71 -15.31
C GLU A 379 16.15 -8.92 -16.20
N LYS A 380 15.07 -9.63 -15.87
CA LYS A 380 14.59 -10.82 -16.57
C LYS A 380 13.98 -10.47 -17.93
N GLU A 381 12.95 -9.62 -17.97
CA GLU A 381 12.17 -9.36 -19.18
C GLU A 381 12.97 -8.51 -20.19
N MET A 382 13.67 -7.47 -19.72
CA MET A 382 14.55 -6.68 -20.59
C MET A 382 15.76 -7.51 -21.05
N GLY A 383 16.28 -8.40 -20.19
CA GLY A 383 17.35 -9.33 -20.55
C GLY A 383 16.93 -10.29 -21.66
N ARG A 384 15.69 -10.78 -21.60
CA ARG A 384 15.11 -11.64 -22.64
C ARG A 384 14.89 -10.86 -23.95
N ALA A 385 14.42 -9.62 -23.89
CA ALA A 385 14.31 -8.74 -25.06
C ALA A 385 15.68 -8.50 -25.73
N GLU A 386 16.72 -8.19 -24.94
CA GLU A 386 18.08 -8.04 -25.45
C GLU A 386 18.62 -9.32 -26.09
N ALA A 387 18.36 -10.49 -25.48
CA ALA A 387 18.76 -11.77 -26.04
C ALA A 387 18.09 -12.00 -27.41
N MET A 388 16.81 -11.67 -27.56
CA MET A 388 16.08 -11.82 -28.82
C MET A 388 16.68 -10.95 -29.93
N LEU A 389 17.05 -9.70 -29.61
CA LEU A 389 17.71 -8.79 -30.56
C LEU A 389 19.12 -9.26 -30.93
N LYS A 390 19.90 -9.75 -29.95
CA LYS A 390 21.22 -10.35 -30.20
C LYS A 390 21.11 -11.59 -31.08
N ALA A 391 20.13 -12.45 -30.85
CA ALA A 391 19.88 -13.63 -31.67
C ALA A 391 19.44 -13.27 -33.10
N ALA A 392 18.62 -12.22 -33.27
CA ALA A 392 18.22 -11.72 -34.59
C ALA A 392 19.43 -11.17 -35.38
N ALA A 393 20.36 -10.50 -34.71
CA ALA A 393 21.58 -9.96 -35.33
C ALA A 393 22.67 -11.02 -35.58
N ALA A 394 22.56 -12.20 -34.97
CA ALA A 394 23.54 -13.27 -35.10
C ALA A 394 23.22 -14.21 -36.29
N PRO A 395 24.17 -15.06 -36.72
CA PRO A 395 23.91 -16.18 -37.61
C PRO A 395 22.80 -17.11 -37.06
N ALA A 396 22.06 -17.79 -37.95
CA ALA A 396 20.90 -18.60 -37.57
C ALA A 396 21.28 -19.74 -36.60
N GLU A 397 22.49 -20.25 -36.73
CA GLU A 397 23.07 -21.33 -35.92
C GLU A 397 23.32 -20.89 -34.47
N ALA A 398 23.48 -19.58 -34.23
CA ALA A 398 23.74 -19.03 -32.89
C ALA A 398 22.45 -18.83 -32.07
N LEU A 399 21.27 -19.03 -32.67
CA LEU A 399 19.98 -18.79 -32.01
C LEU A 399 19.80 -19.69 -30.78
N GLU A 400 20.12 -20.98 -30.88
CA GLU A 400 20.00 -21.92 -29.77
C GLU A 400 20.99 -21.62 -28.64
N MET A 401 22.17 -21.06 -28.95
CA MET A 401 23.14 -20.69 -27.93
C MET A 401 22.75 -19.40 -27.19
N LEU A 402 22.24 -18.41 -27.93
CA LEU A 402 21.86 -17.11 -27.36
C LEU A 402 20.49 -17.13 -26.68
N LEU A 403 19.66 -18.12 -27.03
CA LEU A 403 18.28 -18.25 -26.57
C LEU A 403 17.93 -19.74 -26.37
N PRO A 404 18.57 -20.42 -25.39
CA PRO A 404 18.45 -21.87 -25.20
C PRO A 404 17.02 -22.32 -24.84
N ASP A 405 16.28 -21.49 -24.11
CA ASP A 405 14.90 -21.77 -23.67
C ASP A 405 13.84 -21.01 -24.51
N ALA A 406 14.13 -20.77 -25.79
CA ALA A 406 13.22 -20.06 -26.68
C ALA A 406 12.00 -20.92 -27.04
N THR A 407 10.82 -20.38 -26.74
CA THR A 407 9.55 -20.93 -27.21
C THR A 407 9.48 -20.91 -28.74
N SER A 408 8.64 -21.76 -29.34
CA SER A 408 8.43 -21.78 -30.80
C SER A 408 7.98 -20.41 -31.33
N VAL A 409 7.20 -19.68 -30.53
CA VAL A 409 6.75 -18.32 -30.86
C VAL A 409 7.93 -17.35 -30.87
N GLU A 410 8.81 -17.38 -29.87
CA GLU A 410 9.99 -16.50 -29.84
C GLU A 410 10.95 -16.78 -30.99
N ARG A 411 11.15 -18.06 -31.33
CA ARG A 411 11.95 -18.44 -32.51
C ARG A 411 11.36 -17.86 -33.80
N LEU A 412 10.03 -17.95 -33.96
CA LEU A 412 9.33 -17.35 -35.10
C LEU A 412 9.48 -15.81 -35.11
N ARG A 413 9.39 -15.13 -33.96
CA ARG A 413 9.59 -13.68 -33.89
C ARG A 413 11.02 -13.27 -34.27
N VAL A 414 12.02 -14.02 -33.82
CA VAL A 414 13.42 -13.76 -34.18
C VAL A 414 13.66 -13.93 -35.68
N THR A 415 13.06 -14.94 -36.32
CA THR A 415 13.17 -15.12 -37.78
C THR A 415 12.39 -14.06 -38.56
N GLU A 416 11.21 -13.64 -38.07
CA GLU A 416 10.45 -12.52 -38.63
C GLU A 416 11.22 -11.19 -38.54
N MET A 417 11.95 -10.95 -37.44
CA MET A 417 12.83 -9.79 -37.26
C MET A 417 13.95 -9.76 -38.28
N ARG A 418 14.61 -10.90 -38.56
CA ARG A 418 15.66 -11.00 -39.60
C ARG A 418 15.19 -10.60 -41.00
N GLY A 419 13.89 -10.76 -41.29
CA GLY A 419 13.34 -10.62 -42.62
C GLY A 419 13.76 -11.79 -43.53
N GLY A 420 12.81 -12.43 -44.17
CA GLY A 420 13.09 -13.50 -45.14
C GLY A 420 13.79 -12.96 -46.37
N GLY A 421 15.11 -12.84 -46.32
CA GLY A 421 16.01 -12.66 -47.45
C GLY A 421 16.62 -14.00 -47.85
N SER A 422 16.19 -14.48 -49.02
CA SER A 422 16.80 -15.51 -49.86
C SER A 422 18.31 -15.64 -49.72
N GLY A 423 18.81 -16.88 -49.82
CA GLY A 423 20.23 -17.21 -49.87
C GLY A 423 21.06 -16.22 -50.70
N GLY A 424 21.89 -15.46 -49.98
CA GLY A 424 22.96 -14.66 -50.51
C GLY A 424 24.20 -15.03 -49.70
N ASP A 425 25.05 -15.82 -50.33
CA ASP A 425 26.37 -16.21 -49.87
C ASP A 425 27.16 -14.95 -49.44
N GLY A 426 27.32 -14.79 -48.13
CA GLY A 426 27.92 -13.62 -47.49
C GLY A 426 28.70 -14.05 -46.26
N GLY A 427 29.54 -15.07 -46.43
CA GLY A 427 30.48 -15.51 -45.41
C GLY A 427 31.44 -14.38 -45.02
N GLY A 428 31.29 -13.87 -43.79
CA GLY A 428 32.30 -13.04 -43.14
C GLY A 428 31.82 -11.66 -42.68
N SER A 429 31.08 -11.60 -41.57
CA SER A 429 30.98 -10.35 -40.78
C SER A 429 30.45 -10.53 -39.34
N GLY A 430 29.85 -11.67 -38.97
CA GLY A 430 29.20 -11.84 -37.65
C GLY A 430 30.08 -11.48 -36.43
N GLY A 431 31.39 -11.68 -36.50
CA GLY A 431 32.33 -11.25 -35.45
C GLY A 431 32.57 -9.73 -35.38
N GLY A 432 32.46 -9.03 -36.51
CA GLY A 432 32.51 -7.56 -36.58
C GLY A 432 31.25 -6.91 -35.99
N VAL A 433 30.09 -7.57 -36.15
CA VAL A 433 28.80 -7.11 -35.58
C VAL A 433 28.84 -7.12 -34.06
N LEU A 434 29.27 -8.22 -33.44
CA LEU A 434 29.40 -8.32 -31.98
C LEU A 434 30.42 -7.31 -31.42
N ARG A 435 31.49 -7.03 -32.16
CA ARG A 435 32.51 -6.05 -31.78
C ARG A 435 32.00 -4.61 -31.88
N ARG A 436 31.32 -4.24 -32.97
CA ARG A 436 30.68 -2.92 -33.12
C ARG A 436 29.56 -2.71 -32.10
N MET A 437 28.81 -3.76 -31.76
CA MET A 437 27.84 -3.74 -30.66
C MET A 437 28.51 -3.50 -29.30
N ALA A 438 29.69 -4.08 -29.04
CA ALA A 438 30.44 -3.84 -27.81
C ALA A 438 31.02 -2.41 -27.72
N GLU A 439 31.39 -1.82 -28.87
CA GLU A 439 31.91 -0.45 -28.95
C GLU A 439 30.77 0.60 -28.80
N ALA A 440 29.63 0.41 -29.47
CA ALA A 440 28.43 1.25 -29.27
C ALA A 440 27.93 1.21 -27.81
N ARG A 441 27.98 0.03 -27.18
CA ARG A 441 27.68 -0.17 -25.76
C ARG A 441 28.56 0.70 -24.84
N ALA A 442 29.86 0.82 -25.15
CA ALA A 442 30.77 1.62 -24.32
C ALA A 442 30.45 3.12 -24.39
N GLY A 443 30.07 3.61 -25.57
CA GLY A 443 29.65 5.01 -25.78
C GLY A 443 28.34 5.36 -25.06
N ALA A 444 27.31 4.53 -25.23
CA ALA A 444 26.02 4.75 -24.58
C ALA A 444 26.10 4.65 -23.04
N ALA A 445 26.86 3.67 -22.51
CA ALA A 445 27.06 3.52 -21.07
C ALA A 445 27.80 4.73 -20.44
N ALA A 446 28.76 5.33 -21.15
CA ALA A 446 29.49 6.50 -20.67
C ALA A 446 28.61 7.76 -20.64
N SER A 447 27.86 8.02 -21.73
CA SER A 447 26.89 9.13 -21.80
C SER A 447 25.82 9.02 -20.70
N MET A 448 25.32 7.80 -20.47
CA MET A 448 24.28 7.53 -19.50
C MET A 448 24.76 7.60 -18.05
N ALA A 449 25.97 7.12 -17.73
CA ALA A 449 26.54 7.24 -16.40
C ALA A 449 26.65 8.71 -15.96
N GLU A 450 26.96 9.61 -16.90
CA GLU A 450 27.05 11.04 -16.62
C GLU A 450 25.65 11.66 -16.40
N ARG A 451 24.65 11.29 -17.20
CA ARG A 451 23.25 11.72 -17.01
C ARG A 451 22.66 11.19 -15.70
N MET A 452 22.99 9.96 -15.30
CA MET A 452 22.55 9.39 -14.02
C MET A 452 23.18 10.08 -12.82
N LYS A 453 24.45 10.49 -12.94
CA LYS A 453 25.14 11.26 -11.90
C LYS A 453 24.46 12.63 -11.71
N GLN A 454 24.03 13.26 -12.80
CA GLN A 454 23.26 14.52 -12.78
C GLN A 454 21.85 14.34 -12.21
N ALA A 455 21.13 13.28 -12.59
CA ALA A 455 19.80 12.98 -12.06
C ALA A 455 19.81 12.67 -10.56
N ARG A 456 20.78 11.86 -10.10
CA ARG A 456 20.93 11.54 -8.68
C ARG A 456 21.33 12.77 -7.86
N ALA A 457 22.21 13.62 -8.39
CA ALA A 457 22.56 14.89 -7.78
C ALA A 457 21.33 15.81 -7.62
N ALA A 458 20.48 15.90 -8.65
CA ALA A 458 19.24 16.68 -8.60
C ALA A 458 18.29 16.16 -7.51
N MET A 459 18.07 14.84 -7.43
CA MET A 459 17.21 14.23 -6.39
C MET A 459 17.75 14.43 -4.97
N THR A 460 19.07 14.43 -4.76
CA THR A 460 19.69 14.70 -3.44
C THR A 460 19.75 16.19 -3.09
N SER A 461 19.74 17.08 -4.08
CA SER A 461 19.74 18.52 -3.84
C SER A 461 18.35 19.02 -3.40
N SER A 462 17.29 18.38 -3.86
CA SER A 462 15.90 18.69 -3.44
C SER A 462 15.61 18.30 -1.98
N SER A 463 16.36 17.35 -1.40
CA SER A 463 16.20 16.98 0.02
C SER A 463 17.09 17.77 0.98
N SER A 464 18.09 18.51 0.48
CA SER A 464 19.05 19.27 1.31
C SER A 464 18.87 20.79 1.27
N GLY A 465 17.97 21.32 0.44
CA GLY A 465 17.71 22.76 0.29
C GLY A 465 16.87 23.43 1.40
N GLY A 466 16.47 22.69 2.44
CA GLY A 466 15.52 23.15 3.45
C GLY A 466 16.10 23.63 4.78
N VAL A 467 17.41 23.84 4.95
CA VAL A 467 17.96 24.41 6.21
C VAL A 467 19.22 25.25 5.96
N SER A 468 19.07 26.48 5.45
CA SER A 468 19.98 27.58 5.82
C SER A 468 19.58 28.91 5.21
N GLY A 469 19.24 29.86 6.09
CA GLY A 469 19.55 31.27 5.88
C GLY A 469 18.36 32.20 5.65
N ALA A 470 17.86 32.81 6.72
CA ALA A 470 17.65 34.26 6.79
C ALA A 470 17.17 34.69 8.19
N GLY A 471 18.10 34.64 9.15
CA GLY A 471 18.06 35.49 10.34
C GLY A 471 19.06 36.62 10.16
N LYS A 472 18.57 37.84 9.92
CA LYS A 472 19.16 39.19 10.11
C LYS A 472 18.82 40.10 8.92
N GLU A 473 17.86 41.00 9.11
CA GLU A 473 18.11 42.45 9.04
C GLU A 473 16.87 43.26 9.44
N LYS A 474 17.14 44.23 10.33
CA LYS A 474 16.32 45.33 10.90
C LYS A 474 15.27 45.01 11.98
#